data_AF-A0A1E7FU13-F1
#
_entry.id   AF-A0A1E7FU13-F1
#
_cell.length_a   1.000
_cell.length_b   1.000
_cell.length_c   1.000
_cell.angle_alpha   90.00
_cell.angle_beta   90.00
_cell.angle_gamma   90.00
#
_symmetry.space_group_name_H-M   'P 1'
#
loop_
_entity.id
_entity.type
_entity.pdbx_description
1 polymer ?
#
loop_
_entity_poly.entity_id
_entity_poly.type
_entity_poly.pdbx_seq_one_letter_code
_entity_poly.pdbx_strand_id
1 'polypeptide(L)'
;MSSKFLGGPGYDSYQVPTELFQYNRQKVITRLQEYFENKIKAENESNTKECHQRYIIVLKGGISPTRYDTDHEPIFRQESYFWWLTGVKEPDCSIVIIVDITVDINTVTSESRTILFVPCLPPEYATIMGKIRTLEEWNVMYGIDEVLYNKELESYVALNNYIADFVFLYDFDFDNNKIPSTQILLMSGVNTDSGIMYDTEKTIGNEPQYKELLSVNDIDIDTTILFPVLAGCRVYKSKMEVQLMEHVTQITSFAHVYVMRNLVSSLYEYQCESLFKHYIYYNYGSRLLAYTAICGCGPNSAILHYGHTGEPNSKFIQEKDHCLFDMGAEYQCYASDVTCSYPANGKFDTKYKAIYECVLNAQRAVYKLMTVPGTSYVECHIIAELEIVKGLYKIGIIQIPDNDNDNDNESDYVDKKLEELVRSDHRLGAVFMPCGLGHFIGIDTHDVGGYLDDNDGNNKNNTPTTIEMRRIDKPGLKALRTTRILKPNMVLTVEPGCYFIDHLLDEALKPQNHLSTYLNKQLIDNEYRGYGGVRLEDVVKVSSDDDDDNGGDNDDVLLPSSYYVHNLTLCPRTVKEVEYVMAGGKWPPIIDDAPELCRLKLTNTNITPLPSPPSK
;
A
#
# COMPACT_ATOMS: atom_id res chain seq x y z
N MET A 1 21.15 5.13 -28.05
CA MET A 1 19.88 4.39 -27.89
C MET A 1 19.45 4.63 -26.46
N SER A 2 18.45 5.47 -26.21
CA SER A 2 17.96 5.75 -24.86
C SER A 2 17.35 4.48 -24.28
N SER A 3 17.74 4.06 -23.08
CA SER A 3 17.03 2.97 -22.39
C SER A 3 15.71 3.54 -21.90
N LYS A 4 14.63 3.36 -22.68
CA LYS A 4 13.25 3.75 -22.31
C LYS A 4 12.68 2.97 -21.10
N PHE A 5 13.48 2.12 -20.47
CA PHE A 5 13.05 1.21 -19.43
C PHE A 5 14.15 1.03 -18.40
N LEU A 6 13.78 1.04 -17.11
CA LEU A 6 14.60 0.50 -16.04
C LEU A 6 14.52 -1.02 -16.11
N GLY A 7 15.65 -1.66 -16.43
CA GLY A 7 15.72 -3.09 -16.67
C GLY A 7 15.08 -3.95 -15.57
N GLY A 8 14.26 -4.92 -15.98
CA GLY A 8 13.88 -6.09 -15.19
C GLY A 8 14.92 -7.22 -15.31
N PRO A 9 15.09 -8.08 -14.29
CA PRO A 9 16.19 -9.06 -14.20
C PRO A 9 16.12 -10.28 -15.16
N GLY A 10 15.29 -10.29 -16.21
CA GLY A 10 15.22 -11.42 -17.15
C GLY A 10 14.34 -11.20 -18.38
N TYR A 11 14.40 -12.15 -19.33
CA TYR A 11 13.72 -12.08 -20.65
C TYR A 11 12.18 -11.94 -20.58
N ASP A 12 11.54 -12.40 -19.49
CA ASP A 12 10.07 -12.34 -19.29
C ASP A 12 9.64 -11.37 -18.16
N SER A 13 10.55 -10.52 -17.66
CA SER A 13 10.26 -9.60 -16.56
C SER A 13 9.67 -8.27 -17.04
N TYR A 14 8.65 -7.75 -16.34
CA TYR A 14 8.05 -6.46 -16.70
C TYR A 14 9.11 -5.35 -16.63
N GLN A 15 9.22 -4.60 -17.73
CA GLN A 15 10.17 -3.50 -17.87
C GLN A 15 9.49 -2.22 -17.42
N VAL A 16 10.02 -1.57 -16.39
CA VAL A 16 9.41 -0.35 -15.82
C VAL A 16 9.81 0.84 -16.68
N PRO A 17 8.88 1.54 -17.35
CA PRO A 17 9.22 2.68 -18.18
C PRO A 17 9.72 3.85 -17.32
N THR A 18 10.73 4.57 -17.81
CA THR A 18 11.20 5.81 -17.14
C THR A 18 10.12 6.89 -17.08
N GLU A 19 9.19 6.84 -18.03
CA GLU A 19 8.02 7.69 -18.15
C GLU A 19 7.10 7.60 -16.93
N LEU A 20 7.09 6.48 -16.19
CA LEU A 20 6.35 6.34 -14.93
C LEU A 20 6.81 7.41 -13.93
N PHE A 21 8.11 7.53 -13.73
CA PHE A 21 8.68 8.46 -12.74
C PHE A 21 8.57 9.91 -13.21
N GLN A 22 8.69 10.16 -14.52
CA GLN A 22 8.41 11.47 -15.10
C GLN A 22 6.97 11.90 -14.85
N TYR A 23 6.01 10.99 -15.05
CA TYR A 23 4.60 11.23 -14.77
C TYR A 23 4.35 11.51 -13.28
N ASN A 24 4.97 10.74 -12.38
CA ASN A 24 4.87 10.97 -10.93
C ASN A 24 5.37 12.37 -10.52
N ARG A 25 6.50 12.83 -11.09
CA ARG A 25 6.99 14.20 -10.87
C ARG A 25 5.99 15.23 -11.41
N GLN A 26 5.38 14.98 -12.57
CA GLN A 26 4.35 15.85 -13.12
C GLN A 26 3.11 15.94 -12.22
N LYS A 27 2.67 14.83 -11.60
CA LYS A 27 1.58 14.84 -10.61
C LYS A 27 1.87 15.82 -9.46
N VAL A 28 3.10 15.77 -8.92
CA VAL A 28 3.54 16.66 -7.84
C VAL A 28 3.54 18.11 -8.28
N ILE A 29 4.06 18.39 -9.47
CA ILE A 29 4.08 19.74 -10.04
C ILE A 29 2.66 20.28 -10.16
N THR A 30 1.75 19.50 -10.74
CA THR A 30 0.32 19.88 -10.87
C THR A 30 -0.32 20.14 -9.51
N ARG A 31 -0.04 19.31 -8.50
CA ARG A 31 -0.58 19.53 -7.16
C ARG A 31 -0.02 20.78 -6.48
N LEU A 32 1.25 21.11 -6.70
CA LEU A 32 1.85 22.37 -6.23
C LEU A 32 1.26 23.59 -6.94
N GLN A 33 0.91 23.48 -8.22
CA GLN A 33 0.21 24.53 -8.96
C GLN A 33 -1.16 24.80 -8.34
N GLU A 34 -1.95 23.76 -8.10
CA GLU A 34 -3.27 23.88 -7.46
C GLU A 34 -3.16 24.47 -6.05
N TYR A 35 -2.17 24.03 -5.27
CA TYR A 35 -1.90 24.58 -3.94
C TYR A 35 -1.63 26.08 -4.00
N PHE A 36 -0.74 26.52 -4.90
CA PHE A 36 -0.41 27.93 -5.07
C PHE A 36 -1.59 28.76 -5.60
N GLU A 37 -2.31 28.24 -6.59
CA GLU A 37 -3.50 28.90 -7.15
C GLU A 37 -4.58 29.11 -6.07
N ASN A 38 -4.83 28.10 -5.23
CA ASN A 38 -5.79 28.20 -4.13
C ASN A 38 -5.34 29.20 -3.06
N LYS A 39 -4.04 29.27 -2.76
CA LYS A 39 -3.48 30.28 -1.85
C LYS A 39 -3.74 31.70 -2.36
N ILE A 40 -3.45 31.98 -3.64
CA ILE A 40 -3.70 33.28 -4.27
C ILE A 40 -5.20 33.64 -4.26
N LYS A 41 -6.08 32.68 -4.57
CA LYS A 41 -7.55 32.87 -4.51
C LYS A 41 -8.01 33.24 -3.08
N ALA A 42 -7.48 32.57 -2.06
CA ALA A 42 -7.85 32.81 -0.67
C ALA A 42 -7.38 34.17 -0.14
N GLU A 43 -6.25 34.67 -0.63
CA GLU A 43 -5.66 35.96 -0.23
C GLU A 43 -6.35 37.18 -0.88
N ASN A 44 -7.40 36.98 -1.69
CA ASN A 44 -8.14 38.03 -2.42
C ASN A 44 -7.24 38.92 -3.31
N GLU A 45 -6.09 38.40 -3.77
CA GLU A 45 -5.21 39.08 -4.74
C GLU A 45 -5.78 39.03 -6.18
N SER A 46 -7.06 38.66 -6.33
CA SER A 46 -7.76 38.46 -7.61
C SER A 46 -8.04 39.74 -8.40
N ASN A 47 -7.38 40.85 -8.10
CA ASN A 47 -7.42 42.06 -8.93
C ASN A 47 -6.01 42.41 -9.43
N THR A 48 -5.69 41.86 -10.61
CA THR A 48 -4.81 42.43 -11.66
C THR A 48 -3.28 42.21 -11.63
N LYS A 49 -2.70 41.33 -10.81
CA LYS A 49 -1.24 41.09 -10.86
C LYS A 49 -0.86 39.63 -11.11
N GLU A 50 0.05 39.44 -12.05
CA GLU A 50 0.75 38.18 -12.32
C GLU A 50 1.59 37.80 -11.09
N CYS A 51 1.39 36.59 -10.56
CA CYS A 51 2.08 36.10 -9.37
C CYS A 51 3.02 34.95 -9.75
N HIS A 52 4.24 34.97 -9.22
CA HIS A 52 5.27 33.98 -9.50
C HIS A 52 5.77 33.31 -8.22
N GLN A 53 5.87 31.98 -8.24
CA GLN A 53 6.37 31.17 -7.13
C GLN A 53 7.36 30.12 -7.64
N ARG A 54 8.55 30.10 -7.04
CA ARG A 54 9.54 29.04 -7.22
C ARG A 54 9.49 28.10 -6.03
N TYR A 55 9.33 26.81 -6.28
CA TYR A 55 9.53 25.76 -5.28
C TYR A 55 10.80 24.98 -5.61
N ILE A 56 11.65 24.75 -4.61
CA ILE A 56 12.83 23.89 -4.72
C ILE A 56 12.63 22.70 -3.78
N ILE A 57 12.22 21.57 -4.34
CA ILE A 57 12.09 20.31 -3.59
C ILE A 57 13.48 19.72 -3.40
N VAL A 58 13.84 19.37 -2.17
CA VAL A 58 15.08 18.62 -1.88
C VAL A 58 14.71 17.33 -1.16
N LEU A 59 15.03 16.19 -1.76
CA LEU A 59 14.80 14.88 -1.16
C LEU A 59 16.04 14.00 -1.28
N LYS A 60 16.34 13.30 -0.20
CA LYS A 60 17.48 12.39 -0.11
C LYS A 60 17.03 10.94 -0.24
N GLY A 61 17.76 10.14 -1.01
CA GLY A 61 17.56 8.70 -1.10
C GLY A 61 18.08 7.96 0.13
N GLY A 62 17.77 6.67 0.18
CA GLY A 62 18.28 5.75 1.18
C GLY A 62 19.80 5.65 1.17
N ILE A 63 20.35 5.44 2.36
CA ILE A 63 21.77 5.22 2.61
C ILE A 63 21.98 3.72 2.80
N SER A 64 23.09 3.16 2.30
CA SER A 64 23.41 1.76 2.56
C SER A 64 23.71 1.56 4.05
N PRO A 65 22.90 0.77 4.79
CA PRO A 65 23.16 0.56 6.21
C PRO A 65 24.21 -0.54 6.39
N THR A 66 24.79 -0.61 7.58
CA THR A 66 25.55 -1.78 8.03
C THR A 66 24.85 -2.44 9.21
N ARG A 67 25.10 -3.73 9.41
CA ARG A 67 24.61 -4.42 10.60
C ARG A 67 25.42 -3.95 11.82
N TYR A 68 24.81 -3.05 12.60
CA TYR A 68 25.40 -2.47 13.81
C TYR A 68 26.80 -1.89 13.56
N ASP A 69 27.82 -2.43 14.19
CA ASP A 69 29.22 -2.00 14.12
C ASP A 69 30.08 -2.88 13.18
N THR A 70 29.44 -3.72 12.36
CA THR A 70 30.12 -4.60 11.38
C THR A 70 30.18 -4.00 9.98
N ASP A 71 30.92 -4.63 9.07
CA ASP A 71 31.01 -4.31 7.64
C ASP A 71 29.96 -5.06 6.79
N HIS A 72 29.02 -5.78 7.42
CA HIS A 72 27.99 -6.51 6.70
C HIS A 72 26.88 -5.55 6.22
N GLU A 73 26.86 -5.29 4.92
CA GLU A 73 25.78 -4.57 4.25
C GLU A 73 24.61 -5.53 3.94
N PRO A 74 23.40 -5.30 4.49
CA PRO A 74 22.22 -6.02 4.06
C PRO A 74 21.85 -5.60 2.63
N ILE A 75 20.90 -6.32 2.01
CA ILE A 75 20.39 -5.94 0.70
C ILE A 75 19.72 -4.57 0.81
N PHE A 76 20.21 -3.60 0.04
CA PHE A 76 19.65 -2.25 -0.03
C PHE A 76 18.28 -2.25 -0.74
N ARG A 77 17.33 -1.52 -0.17
CA ARG A 77 16.01 -1.18 -0.72
C ARG A 77 15.85 0.34 -0.57
N GLN A 78 15.45 1.01 -1.64
CA GLN A 78 15.39 2.47 -1.71
C GLN A 78 14.32 3.05 -0.77
N GLU A 79 14.48 4.32 -0.36
CA GLU A 79 13.43 5.09 0.29
C GLU A 79 12.24 5.30 -0.67
N SER A 80 11.02 5.12 -0.17
CA SER A 80 9.81 4.99 -0.99
C SER A 80 9.46 6.25 -1.78
N TYR A 81 9.54 7.45 -1.18
CA TYR A 81 9.24 8.69 -1.89
C TYR A 81 10.30 9.02 -2.94
N PHE A 82 11.58 8.82 -2.61
CA PHE A 82 12.69 9.01 -3.52
C PHE A 82 12.59 8.06 -4.71
N TRP A 83 12.27 6.78 -4.45
CA TRP A 83 12.06 5.81 -5.50
C TRP A 83 10.87 6.18 -6.39
N TRP A 84 9.72 6.59 -5.80
CA TRP A 84 8.52 6.99 -6.54
C TRP A 84 8.76 8.15 -7.53
N LEU A 85 9.67 9.06 -7.18
CA LEU A 85 10.02 10.21 -8.03
C LEU A 85 11.09 9.90 -9.09
N THR A 86 11.94 8.89 -8.88
CA THR A 86 13.20 8.74 -9.64
C THR A 86 13.41 7.37 -10.27
N GLY A 87 12.94 6.30 -9.65
CA GLY A 87 13.29 4.92 -9.98
C GLY A 87 14.74 4.55 -9.68
N VAL A 88 15.54 5.44 -9.06
CA VAL A 88 16.96 5.23 -8.78
C VAL A 88 17.14 4.12 -7.74
N LYS A 89 17.99 3.13 -8.08
CA LYS A 89 18.17 1.90 -7.29
C LYS A 89 19.38 1.97 -6.38
N GLU A 90 20.32 2.84 -6.70
CA GLU A 90 21.56 3.02 -5.98
C GLU A 90 21.36 3.86 -4.71
N PRO A 91 22.13 3.55 -3.64
CA PRO A 91 22.11 4.32 -2.41
C PRO A 91 22.82 5.66 -2.57
N ASP A 92 22.69 6.50 -1.56
CA ASP A 92 23.45 7.75 -1.38
C ASP A 92 23.24 8.76 -2.51
N CYS A 93 22.07 8.75 -3.14
CA CYS A 93 21.65 9.74 -4.13
C CYS A 93 20.74 10.81 -3.51
N SER A 94 20.57 11.93 -4.20
CA SER A 94 19.58 12.96 -3.85
C SER A 94 18.94 13.55 -5.10
N ILE A 95 17.75 14.12 -4.96
CA ILE A 95 17.03 14.76 -6.04
C ILE A 95 16.70 16.19 -5.63
N VAL A 96 16.89 17.10 -6.58
CA VAL A 96 16.37 18.46 -6.52
C VAL A 96 15.38 18.64 -7.67
N ILE A 97 14.18 19.12 -7.36
CA ILE A 97 13.19 19.49 -8.38
C ILE A 97 12.91 20.98 -8.20
N ILE A 98 13.24 21.77 -9.21
CA ILE A 98 12.89 23.18 -9.28
C ILE A 98 11.58 23.29 -10.06
N VAL A 99 10.60 23.96 -9.48
CA VAL A 99 9.28 24.17 -10.08
C VAL A 99 8.98 25.66 -10.05
N ASP A 100 8.88 26.28 -11.21
CA ASP A 100 8.52 27.68 -11.39
C ASP A 100 7.06 27.76 -11.83
N ILE A 101 6.22 28.42 -11.04
CA ILE A 101 4.77 28.52 -11.25
C ILE A 101 4.40 29.98 -11.46
N THR A 102 3.65 30.25 -12.53
CA THR A 102 3.11 31.57 -12.82
C THR A 102 1.60 31.49 -12.87
N VAL A 103 0.93 32.31 -12.06
CA VAL A 103 -0.52 32.47 -12.01
C VAL A 103 -0.85 33.87 -12.53
N ASP A 104 -1.57 33.95 -13.65
CA ASP A 104 -2.17 35.17 -14.18
C ASP A 104 -3.70 35.01 -14.22
N ILE A 105 -4.43 36.11 -14.42
CA ILE A 105 -5.89 36.21 -14.33
C ILE A 105 -6.66 35.16 -15.14
N ASN A 106 -6.05 34.63 -16.21
CA ASN A 106 -6.66 33.66 -17.11
C ASN A 106 -5.89 32.33 -17.23
N THR A 107 -4.68 32.22 -16.68
CA THR A 107 -3.79 31.07 -16.97
C THR A 107 -2.90 30.73 -15.79
N VAL A 108 -2.75 29.44 -15.52
CA VAL A 108 -1.71 28.88 -14.64
C VAL A 108 -0.73 28.10 -15.50
N THR A 109 0.56 28.40 -15.38
CA THR A 109 1.64 27.70 -16.09
C THR A 109 2.71 27.25 -15.11
N SER A 110 3.41 26.16 -15.42
CA SER A 110 4.59 25.74 -14.67
C SER A 110 5.69 25.26 -15.60
N GLU A 111 6.92 25.58 -15.23
CA GLU A 111 8.12 24.95 -15.76
C GLU A 111 8.81 24.18 -14.65
N SER A 112 9.49 23.09 -14.98
CA SER A 112 10.22 22.33 -13.98
C SER A 112 11.54 21.78 -14.53
N ARG A 113 12.49 21.57 -13.62
CA ARG A 113 13.76 20.92 -13.91
C ARG A 113 14.12 19.98 -12.76
N THR A 114 14.46 18.75 -13.12
CA THR A 114 14.83 17.68 -12.20
C THR A 114 16.33 17.41 -12.28
N ILE A 115 17.01 17.43 -11.14
CA ILE A 115 18.45 17.20 -11.03
C ILE A 115 18.69 16.03 -10.09
N LEU A 116 19.41 15.01 -10.56
CA LEU A 116 19.87 13.90 -9.76
C LEU A 116 21.30 14.15 -9.29
N PHE A 117 21.52 14.03 -7.99
CA PHE A 117 22.84 14.07 -7.37
C PHE A 117 23.27 12.65 -7.02
N VAL A 118 24.44 12.24 -7.52
CA VAL A 118 25.00 10.89 -7.37
C VAL A 118 26.32 10.91 -6.59
N PRO A 119 26.71 9.81 -5.93
CA PRO A 119 27.97 9.76 -5.20
C PRO A 119 29.19 9.91 -6.12
N CYS A 120 30.20 10.68 -5.66
CA CYS A 120 31.50 10.77 -6.33
C CYS A 120 32.39 9.60 -5.86
N LEU A 121 32.28 8.47 -6.56
CA LEU A 121 32.91 7.21 -6.15
C LEU A 121 34.43 7.21 -6.42
N PRO A 122 35.25 6.66 -5.50
CA PRO A 122 36.69 6.57 -5.68
C PRO A 122 37.07 5.44 -6.68
N PRO A 123 38.25 5.49 -7.32
CA PRO A 123 38.67 4.49 -8.31
C PRO A 123 38.62 3.03 -7.82
N GLU A 124 38.87 2.80 -6.54
CA GLU A 124 38.85 1.48 -5.89
C GLU A 124 37.47 0.81 -5.96
N TYR A 125 36.40 1.61 -6.05
CA TYR A 125 35.03 1.10 -6.26
C TYR A 125 34.94 0.21 -7.50
N ALA A 126 35.66 0.57 -8.58
CA ALA A 126 35.70 -0.23 -9.81
C ALA A 126 36.29 -1.63 -9.61
N THR A 127 37.12 -1.81 -8.58
CA THR A 127 37.73 -3.10 -8.25
C THR A 127 36.80 -3.97 -7.41
N ILE A 128 36.03 -3.37 -6.50
CA ILE A 128 35.26 -4.11 -5.48
C ILE A 128 33.79 -4.24 -5.87
N MET A 129 33.16 -3.14 -6.29
CA MET A 129 31.70 -3.03 -6.43
C MET A 129 31.25 -3.06 -7.89
N GLY A 130 32.14 -2.68 -8.83
CA GLY A 130 31.90 -2.76 -10.27
C GLY A 130 32.00 -1.40 -10.96
N LYS A 131 31.55 -1.33 -12.23
CA LYS A 131 31.76 -0.17 -13.10
C LYS A 131 31.30 1.14 -12.45
N ILE A 132 32.21 2.12 -12.39
CA ILE A 132 31.88 3.52 -12.09
C ILE A 132 31.26 4.13 -13.36
N ARG A 133 30.00 4.52 -13.29
CA ARG A 133 29.26 5.11 -14.41
C ARG A 133 29.59 6.59 -14.58
N THR A 134 29.54 7.08 -15.81
CA THR A 134 29.64 8.52 -16.09
C THR A 134 28.31 9.22 -15.82
N LEU A 135 28.32 10.54 -15.59
CA LEU A 135 27.08 11.33 -15.38
C LEU A 135 26.11 11.21 -16.58
N GLU A 136 26.63 11.09 -17.81
CA GLU A 136 25.82 10.86 -19.02
C GLU A 136 25.14 9.48 -18.99
N GLU A 137 25.82 8.43 -18.51
CA GLU A 137 25.22 7.10 -18.37
C GLU A 137 24.10 7.08 -17.33
N TRP A 138 24.24 7.82 -16.23
CA TRP A 138 23.16 8.02 -15.25
C TRP A 138 21.97 8.74 -15.87
N ASN A 139 22.23 9.82 -16.61
CA ASN A 139 21.19 10.60 -17.28
C ASN A 139 20.36 9.74 -18.24
N VAL A 140 21.03 8.97 -19.10
CA VAL A 140 20.37 8.06 -20.06
C VAL A 140 19.58 6.95 -19.36
N MET A 141 20.06 6.45 -18.21
CA MET A 141 19.42 5.37 -17.47
C MET A 141 18.10 5.79 -16.82
N TYR A 142 18.05 6.99 -16.25
CA TYR A 142 16.91 7.45 -15.46
C TYR A 142 16.02 8.47 -16.18
N GLY A 143 16.45 9.02 -17.32
CA GLY A 143 15.67 10.00 -18.07
C GLY A 143 15.38 11.26 -17.25
N ILE A 144 16.40 11.75 -16.55
CA ILE A 144 16.37 12.96 -15.70
C ILE A 144 17.04 14.12 -16.46
N ASP A 145 16.65 15.38 -16.20
CA ASP A 145 17.11 16.53 -16.97
C ASP A 145 18.62 16.79 -16.80
N GLU A 146 19.14 16.62 -15.57
CA GLU A 146 20.55 16.82 -15.26
C GLU A 146 21.05 15.85 -14.18
N VAL A 147 22.34 15.48 -14.24
CA VAL A 147 22.98 14.66 -13.22
C VAL A 147 24.29 15.32 -12.78
N LEU A 148 24.46 15.52 -11.47
CA LEU A 148 25.62 16.13 -10.82
C LEU A 148 26.14 15.25 -9.68
N TYR A 149 27.30 15.55 -9.12
CA TYR A 149 27.79 14.85 -7.93
C TYR A 149 27.22 15.46 -6.64
N ASN A 150 27.00 14.65 -5.59
CA ASN A 150 26.49 15.13 -4.28
C ASN A 150 27.27 16.31 -3.70
N LYS A 151 28.58 16.38 -3.93
CA LYS A 151 29.43 17.50 -3.47
C LYS A 151 29.05 18.86 -4.06
N GLU A 152 28.24 18.88 -5.13
CA GLU A 152 27.80 20.08 -5.84
C GLU A 152 26.39 20.52 -5.39
N LEU A 153 25.68 19.69 -4.61
CA LEU A 153 24.27 19.90 -4.22
C LEU A 153 24.08 21.24 -3.51
N GLU A 154 24.93 21.52 -2.51
CA GLU A 154 24.83 22.75 -1.72
C GLU A 154 24.97 24.00 -2.59
N SER A 155 26.06 24.07 -3.36
CA SER A 155 26.31 25.19 -4.27
C SER A 155 25.21 25.34 -5.31
N TYR A 156 24.62 24.23 -5.77
CA TYR A 156 23.55 24.26 -6.75
C TYR A 156 22.25 24.81 -6.17
N VAL A 157 21.84 24.37 -4.98
CA VAL A 157 20.63 24.87 -4.34
C VAL A 157 20.78 26.33 -3.92
N ALA A 158 21.91 26.70 -3.31
CA ALA A 158 22.19 28.09 -2.96
C ALA A 158 22.15 29.00 -4.20
N LEU A 159 22.80 28.60 -5.29
CA LEU A 159 22.78 29.38 -6.52
C LEU A 159 21.37 29.57 -7.07
N ASN A 160 20.52 28.54 -7.06
CA ASN A 160 19.16 28.65 -7.58
C ASN A 160 18.20 29.42 -6.67
N ASN A 161 18.49 29.47 -5.36
CA ASN A 161 17.81 30.35 -4.42
C ASN A 161 18.13 31.83 -4.70
N TYR A 162 19.41 32.16 -4.92
CA TYR A 162 19.83 33.55 -5.17
C TYR A 162 19.64 34.03 -6.61
N ILE A 163 19.67 33.14 -7.61
CA ILE A 163 19.49 33.50 -9.03
C ILE A 163 18.05 33.95 -9.31
N ALA A 164 17.06 33.46 -8.56
CA ALA A 164 15.69 33.98 -8.64
C ALA A 164 15.67 35.51 -8.45
N ASP A 165 16.47 36.01 -7.50
CA ASP A 165 16.63 37.44 -7.24
C ASP A 165 17.42 38.16 -8.36
N PHE A 166 18.43 37.50 -8.96
CA PHE A 166 19.40 38.16 -9.86
C PHE A 166 19.04 38.11 -11.36
N VAL A 167 18.46 37.03 -11.88
CA VAL A 167 18.12 36.91 -13.32
C VAL A 167 16.92 37.78 -13.70
N PHE A 168 15.96 37.95 -12.80
CA PHE A 168 14.84 38.89 -13.00
C PHE A 168 15.27 40.37 -12.93
N LEU A 169 16.45 40.68 -12.38
CA LEU A 169 16.99 42.04 -12.37
C LEU A 169 17.55 42.49 -13.75
N TYR A 170 17.78 41.58 -14.69
CA TYR A 170 18.46 41.88 -15.95
C TYR A 170 17.61 41.68 -17.22
N ASP A 171 16.41 41.09 -17.12
CA ASP A 171 15.48 40.93 -18.25
C ASP A 171 14.10 41.56 -17.90
N PHE A 172 13.85 42.75 -18.43
CA PHE A 172 12.59 43.52 -18.49
C PHE A 172 11.98 44.19 -17.23
N ASP A 173 11.73 45.49 -17.43
CA ASP A 173 10.91 46.49 -16.73
C ASP A 173 11.09 46.72 -15.22
N PHE A 174 11.66 47.89 -14.93
CA PHE A 174 11.88 48.48 -13.60
C PHE A 174 10.57 49.06 -13.00
N ASP A 175 9.42 48.46 -13.31
CA ASP A 175 8.12 48.84 -12.78
C ASP A 175 7.59 47.73 -11.86
N ASN A 176 8.05 47.79 -10.60
CA ASN A 176 7.49 47.16 -9.40
C ASN A 176 7.04 45.67 -9.48
N ASN A 177 7.86 44.78 -8.91
CA ASN A 177 7.55 43.45 -8.35
C ASN A 177 7.50 42.25 -9.32
N LYS A 178 8.65 41.78 -9.83
CA LYS A 178 8.77 40.47 -10.50
C LYS A 178 9.99 39.67 -10.05
N ILE A 179 10.17 39.44 -8.75
CA ILE A 179 11.06 38.37 -8.26
C ILE A 179 10.15 37.27 -7.73
N PRO A 180 10.24 36.02 -8.23
CA PRO A 180 9.45 34.92 -7.69
C PRO A 180 9.83 34.71 -6.23
N SER A 181 8.81 34.65 -5.38
CA SER A 181 8.94 34.09 -4.04
C SER A 181 9.58 32.70 -4.18
N THR A 182 10.73 32.45 -3.55
CA THR A 182 11.41 31.15 -3.61
C THR A 182 11.27 30.44 -2.27
N GLN A 183 10.74 29.22 -2.30
CA GLN A 183 10.59 28.37 -1.13
C GLN A 183 11.29 27.03 -1.34
N ILE A 184 12.14 26.65 -0.39
CA ILE A 184 12.73 25.31 -0.34
C ILE A 184 11.77 24.39 0.40
N LEU A 185 11.29 23.36 -0.29
CA LEU A 185 10.36 22.38 0.26
C LEU A 185 11.14 21.17 0.76
N LEU A 186 11.06 20.92 2.07
CA LEU A 186 11.67 19.76 2.72
C LEU A 186 10.58 18.79 3.21
N MET A 187 10.82 17.49 3.06
CA MET A 187 9.84 16.49 3.47
C MET A 187 9.81 16.39 4.99
N SER A 188 8.65 16.65 5.60
CA SER A 188 8.41 16.44 7.02
C SER A 188 6.99 15.95 7.26
N GLY A 189 6.84 14.77 7.87
CA GLY A 189 5.51 14.22 8.11
C GLY A 189 5.52 12.88 8.84
N VAL A 190 4.42 12.61 9.56
CA VAL A 190 4.26 11.39 10.34
C VAL A 190 3.61 10.32 9.48
N ASN A 191 4.27 9.17 9.34
CA ASN A 191 3.62 7.98 8.81
C ASN A 191 2.59 7.47 9.83
N THR A 192 1.33 7.38 9.42
CA THR A 192 0.17 7.18 10.32
C THR A 192 0.00 5.75 10.82
N ASP A 193 0.79 4.81 10.28
CA ASP A 193 0.82 3.40 10.70
C ASP A 193 1.96 3.13 11.69
N SER A 194 3.16 3.65 11.41
CA SER A 194 4.34 3.48 12.28
C SER A 194 4.41 4.51 13.40
N GLY A 195 3.77 5.68 13.24
CA GLY A 195 3.93 6.84 14.12
C GLY A 195 5.30 7.51 14.00
N ILE A 196 6.14 7.09 13.05
CA ILE A 196 7.48 7.65 12.84
C ILE A 196 7.38 8.92 12.00
N MET A 197 8.03 9.98 12.47
CA MET A 197 8.21 11.22 11.73
C MET A 197 9.34 11.06 10.71
N TYR A 198 9.04 11.23 9.43
CA TYR A 198 10.05 11.54 8.43
C TYR A 198 10.43 13.00 8.61
N ASP A 199 11.71 13.28 8.76
CA ASP A 199 12.22 14.63 9.01
C ASP A 199 13.48 14.82 8.18
N THR A 200 13.34 15.54 7.06
CA THR A 200 14.46 15.78 6.14
C THR A 200 15.55 16.55 6.83
N GLU A 201 15.26 17.56 7.67
CA GLU A 201 16.29 18.33 8.37
C GLU A 201 17.17 17.42 9.24
N LYS A 202 16.59 16.42 9.90
CA LYS A 202 17.38 15.41 10.65
C LYS A 202 18.13 14.43 9.74
N THR A 203 17.51 14.06 8.61
CA THR A 203 18.06 13.08 7.66
C THR A 203 19.25 13.65 6.89
N ILE A 204 19.23 14.95 6.59
CA ILE A 204 20.28 15.65 5.84
C ILE A 204 21.21 16.46 6.75
N GLY A 205 20.72 17.02 7.86
CA GLY A 205 21.45 18.00 8.70
C GLY A 205 22.68 17.46 9.44
N ASN A 206 22.86 16.13 9.49
CA ASN A 206 24.08 15.52 10.02
C ASN A 206 25.20 15.41 8.98
N GLU A 207 24.90 15.65 7.70
CA GLU A 207 25.89 15.58 6.62
C GLU A 207 26.42 16.97 6.26
N PRO A 208 27.76 17.13 6.14
CA PRO A 208 28.38 18.43 5.89
C PRO A 208 27.77 19.18 4.69
N GLN A 209 27.46 18.46 3.60
CA GLN A 209 26.92 19.00 2.35
C GLN A 209 25.48 19.54 2.43
N TYR A 210 24.76 19.34 3.54
CA TYR A 210 23.43 19.93 3.78
C TYR A 210 23.38 20.79 5.04
N LYS A 211 24.38 20.66 5.91
CA LYS A 211 24.46 21.44 7.14
C LYS A 211 24.62 22.94 6.85
N GLU A 212 25.37 23.27 5.80
CA GLU A 212 25.51 24.66 5.36
C GLU A 212 24.26 25.16 4.63
N LEU A 213 23.58 24.31 3.82
CA LEU A 213 22.29 24.61 3.17
C LEU A 213 21.23 25.14 4.15
N LEU A 214 21.10 24.50 5.33
CA LEU A 214 20.14 24.89 6.37
C LEU A 214 20.61 26.10 7.21
N SER A 215 21.84 26.56 7.03
CA SER A 215 22.47 27.64 7.81
C SER A 215 22.64 28.95 7.04
N VAL A 216 22.32 28.94 5.75
CA VAL A 216 22.33 30.15 4.92
C VAL A 216 21.23 31.09 5.40
N ASN A 217 21.60 32.30 5.82
CA ASN A 217 20.63 33.35 6.17
C ASN A 217 19.80 33.73 4.92
N ASP A 218 18.50 33.96 5.11
CA ASP A 218 17.52 34.39 4.08
C ASP A 218 16.94 33.30 3.14
N ILE A 219 16.97 32.02 3.53
CA ILE A 219 16.23 30.95 2.82
C ILE A 219 14.85 30.73 3.47
N ASP A 220 13.78 30.81 2.68
CA ASP A 220 12.42 30.40 3.11
C ASP A 220 12.28 28.87 2.97
N ILE A 221 12.36 28.16 4.10
CA ILE A 221 12.21 26.70 4.16
C ILE A 221 10.80 26.36 4.65
N ASP A 222 10.06 25.60 3.84
CA ASP A 222 8.76 25.04 4.22
C ASP A 222 8.83 23.51 4.37
N THR A 223 8.36 23.02 5.52
CA THR A 223 8.32 21.60 5.86
C THR A 223 6.90 21.03 5.89
N THR A 224 5.90 21.85 5.59
CA THR A 224 4.47 21.54 5.76
C THR A 224 3.77 21.18 4.46
N ILE A 225 4.27 21.66 3.32
CA ILE A 225 3.64 21.46 2.00
C ILE A 225 3.98 20.11 1.38
N LEU A 226 5.26 19.70 1.43
CA LEU A 226 5.75 18.62 0.56
C LEU A 226 5.19 17.24 0.91
N PHE A 227 5.07 16.93 2.20
CA PHE A 227 4.55 15.64 2.65
C PHE A 227 3.10 15.37 2.24
N PRO A 228 2.12 16.23 2.54
CA PRO A 228 0.74 15.99 2.12
C PRO A 228 0.60 15.93 0.59
N VAL A 229 1.38 16.72 -0.15
CA VAL A 229 1.41 16.66 -1.63
C VAL A 229 1.89 15.29 -2.12
N LEU A 230 3.08 14.86 -1.69
CA LEU A 230 3.65 13.58 -2.15
C LEU A 230 2.84 12.37 -1.70
N ALA A 231 2.39 12.36 -0.45
CA ALA A 231 1.57 11.29 0.08
C ALA A 231 0.20 11.24 -0.61
N GLY A 232 -0.43 12.40 -0.87
CA GLY A 232 -1.68 12.51 -1.63
C GLY A 232 -1.55 11.95 -3.05
N CYS A 233 -0.51 12.35 -3.79
CA CYS A 233 -0.26 11.83 -5.15
C CYS A 233 -0.03 10.32 -5.18
N ARG A 234 0.59 9.73 -4.15
CA ARG A 234 0.83 8.28 -4.04
C ARG A 234 -0.44 7.46 -3.76
N VAL A 235 -1.51 8.05 -3.23
CA VAL A 235 -2.76 7.32 -2.97
C VAL A 235 -3.41 6.85 -4.28
N TYR A 236 -3.35 7.69 -5.32
CA TYR A 236 -3.98 7.44 -6.62
C TYR A 236 -2.95 6.93 -7.62
N LYS A 237 -3.05 5.65 -7.98
CA LYS A 237 -2.07 4.99 -8.83
C LYS A 237 -2.30 5.36 -10.29
N SER A 238 -1.26 5.80 -10.98
CA SER A 238 -1.29 5.97 -12.43
C SER A 238 -1.44 4.62 -13.14
N LYS A 239 -1.84 4.64 -14.42
CA LYS A 239 -1.95 3.42 -15.24
C LYS A 239 -0.66 2.59 -15.27
N MET A 240 0.50 3.25 -15.34
CA MET A 240 1.80 2.58 -15.35
C MET A 240 2.11 1.93 -14.00
N GLU A 241 1.73 2.58 -12.90
CA GLU A 241 1.85 1.98 -11.56
C GLU A 241 0.92 0.78 -11.39
N VAL A 242 -0.34 0.89 -11.82
CA VAL A 242 -1.30 -0.22 -11.77
C VAL A 242 -0.79 -1.42 -12.57
N GLN A 243 -0.21 -1.23 -13.77
CA GLN A 243 0.38 -2.33 -14.54
C GLN A 243 1.54 -3.03 -13.81
N LEU A 244 2.37 -2.27 -13.10
CA LEU A 244 3.45 -2.81 -12.29
C LEU A 244 2.90 -3.57 -11.06
N MET A 245 1.87 -3.03 -10.41
CA MET A 245 1.16 -3.67 -9.30
C MET A 245 0.45 -4.96 -9.71
N GLU A 246 -0.17 -4.98 -10.89
CA GLU A 246 -0.73 -6.20 -11.49
C GLU A 246 0.34 -7.27 -11.70
N HIS A 247 1.52 -6.87 -12.19
CA HIS A 247 2.63 -7.79 -12.41
C HIS A 247 3.13 -8.41 -11.10
N VAL A 248 3.43 -7.60 -10.07
CA VAL A 248 3.90 -8.13 -8.78
C VAL A 248 2.82 -8.95 -8.06
N THR A 249 1.55 -8.60 -8.21
CA THR A 249 0.44 -9.38 -7.64
C THR A 249 0.20 -10.68 -8.38
N GLN A 250 0.41 -10.72 -9.70
CA GLN A 250 0.42 -11.95 -10.48
C GLN A 250 1.55 -12.88 -10.02
N ILE A 251 2.77 -12.35 -9.86
CA ILE A 251 3.92 -13.12 -9.33
C ILE A 251 3.59 -13.72 -7.96
N THR A 252 3.06 -12.90 -7.06
CA THR A 252 2.64 -13.30 -5.70
C THR A 252 1.56 -14.39 -5.74
N SER A 253 0.54 -14.21 -6.57
CA SER A 253 -0.55 -15.19 -6.71
C SER A 253 -0.04 -16.55 -7.18
N PHE A 254 0.90 -16.53 -8.13
CA PHE A 254 1.51 -17.72 -8.69
C PHE A 254 2.48 -18.42 -7.74
N ALA A 255 3.16 -17.65 -6.89
CA ALA A 255 3.95 -18.19 -5.80
C ALA A 255 3.06 -18.89 -4.75
N HIS A 256 1.92 -18.32 -4.39
CA HIS A 256 0.94 -18.98 -3.52
C HIS A 256 0.44 -20.30 -4.09
N VAL A 257 0.08 -20.33 -5.37
CA VAL A 257 -0.33 -21.56 -6.08
C VAL A 257 0.81 -22.59 -6.12
N TYR A 258 2.04 -22.13 -6.33
CA TYR A 258 3.22 -23.00 -6.28
C TYR A 258 3.41 -23.62 -4.90
N VAL A 259 3.22 -22.85 -3.82
CA VAL A 259 3.25 -23.37 -2.45
C VAL A 259 2.11 -24.37 -2.22
N MET A 260 0.87 -24.05 -2.59
CA MET A 260 -0.29 -24.95 -2.44
C MET A 260 -0.07 -26.33 -3.08
N ARG A 261 0.58 -26.39 -4.24
CA ARG A 261 0.87 -27.66 -4.94
C ARG A 261 2.01 -28.47 -4.32
N ASN A 262 2.95 -27.79 -3.66
CA ASN A 262 4.14 -28.41 -3.07
C ASN A 262 3.98 -28.66 -1.57
N LEU A 263 2.97 -28.07 -0.92
CA LEU A 263 2.63 -28.35 0.45
C LEU A 263 2.27 -29.83 0.60
N VAL A 264 2.91 -30.47 1.57
CA VAL A 264 2.52 -31.76 2.12
C VAL A 264 2.52 -31.61 3.63
N SER A 265 1.57 -32.25 4.32
CA SER A 265 1.68 -32.44 5.77
C SER A 265 2.99 -33.16 6.06
N SER A 266 3.71 -32.77 7.12
CA SER A 266 5.13 -33.11 7.44
C SER A 266 6.22 -32.12 7.01
N LEU A 267 5.88 -30.99 6.39
CA LEU A 267 6.80 -29.86 6.27
C LEU A 267 6.79 -29.01 7.55
N TYR A 268 7.78 -28.13 7.67
CA TYR A 268 7.75 -26.97 8.55
C TYR A 268 7.24 -25.74 7.81
N GLU A 269 6.63 -24.82 8.54
CA GLU A 269 6.10 -23.55 7.98
C GLU A 269 7.16 -22.77 7.18
N TYR A 270 8.40 -22.65 7.67
CA TYR A 270 9.49 -21.95 6.97
C TYR A 270 9.86 -22.60 5.63
N GLN A 271 9.55 -23.89 5.42
CA GLN A 271 9.81 -24.55 4.12
C GLN A 271 8.84 -24.03 3.06
N CYS A 272 7.60 -23.70 3.46
CA CYS A 272 6.62 -23.05 2.59
C CYS A 272 7.04 -21.61 2.26
N GLU A 273 7.50 -20.85 3.24
CA GLU A 273 8.13 -19.54 3.04
C GLU A 273 9.30 -19.63 2.04
N SER A 274 10.16 -20.64 2.19
CA SER A 274 11.29 -20.87 1.28
C SER A 274 10.85 -21.17 -0.15
N LEU A 275 9.78 -21.95 -0.34
CA LEU A 275 9.22 -22.25 -1.66
C LEU A 275 8.66 -20.99 -2.34
N PHE A 276 7.97 -20.14 -1.57
CA PHE A 276 7.47 -18.85 -2.06
C PHE A 276 8.61 -17.95 -2.51
N LYS A 277 9.61 -17.73 -1.63
CA LYS A 277 10.81 -16.92 -1.92
C LYS A 277 11.57 -17.44 -3.15
N HIS A 278 11.73 -18.75 -3.24
CA HIS A 278 12.35 -19.38 -4.40
C HIS A 278 11.58 -19.04 -5.68
N TYR A 279 10.26 -19.21 -5.68
CA TYR A 279 9.44 -18.99 -6.86
C TYR A 279 9.52 -17.56 -7.38
N ILE A 280 9.33 -16.57 -6.51
CA ILE A 280 9.31 -15.15 -6.92
C ILE A 280 10.68 -14.69 -7.42
N TYR A 281 11.76 -15.17 -6.81
CA TYR A 281 13.10 -14.70 -7.15
C TYR A 281 13.65 -15.45 -8.37
N TYR A 282 13.53 -16.78 -8.39
CA TYR A 282 14.08 -17.61 -9.47
C TYR A 282 13.43 -17.30 -10.82
N ASN A 283 12.09 -17.12 -10.85
CA ASN A 283 11.36 -16.98 -12.11
C ASN A 283 11.23 -15.52 -12.57
N TYR A 284 11.13 -14.56 -11.63
CA TYR A 284 10.80 -13.17 -11.95
C TYR A 284 11.84 -12.16 -11.45
N GLY A 285 12.84 -12.61 -10.69
CA GLY A 285 13.85 -11.76 -10.11
C GLY A 285 13.31 -10.77 -9.07
N SER A 286 12.14 -11.02 -8.49
CA SER A 286 11.66 -10.35 -7.28
C SER A 286 12.52 -10.81 -6.12
N ARG A 287 13.54 -10.00 -5.79
CA ARG A 287 14.60 -10.36 -4.84
C ARG A 287 14.14 -10.29 -3.39
N LEU A 288 13.18 -9.42 -3.10
CA LEU A 288 12.69 -9.13 -1.75
C LEU A 288 11.22 -9.56 -1.62
N LEU A 289 10.85 -9.90 -0.39
CA LEU A 289 9.44 -9.89 0.01
C LEU A 289 9.06 -8.46 0.40
N ALA A 290 7.79 -8.12 0.24
CA ALA A 290 7.27 -6.82 0.68
C ALA A 290 7.25 -6.71 2.22
N TYR A 291 7.10 -7.83 2.92
CA TYR A 291 7.12 -7.94 4.38
C TYR A 291 7.61 -9.34 4.81
N THR A 292 7.79 -9.55 6.12
CA THR A 292 8.17 -10.87 6.63
C THR A 292 7.01 -11.85 6.42
N ALA A 293 7.28 -12.95 5.72
CA ALA A 293 6.26 -13.97 5.43
C ALA A 293 5.64 -14.54 6.71
N ILE A 294 4.32 -14.68 6.69
CA ILE A 294 3.52 -15.19 7.79
C ILE A 294 2.99 -16.56 7.36
N CYS A 295 3.53 -17.64 7.92
CA CYS A 295 3.17 -19.00 7.52
C CYS A 295 2.50 -19.75 8.68
N GLY A 296 1.38 -19.25 9.21
CA GLY A 296 0.74 -19.82 10.41
C GLY A 296 -0.07 -21.09 10.13
N CYS A 297 0.22 -22.18 10.81
CA CYS A 297 -0.55 -23.43 10.76
C CYS A 297 -1.22 -23.79 12.09
N GLY A 298 -2.45 -24.28 12.05
CA GLY A 298 -3.22 -24.62 13.25
C GLY A 298 -3.41 -23.38 14.14
N PRO A 299 -3.14 -23.44 15.46
CA PRO A 299 -3.31 -22.28 16.34
C PRO A 299 -2.54 -21.02 15.90
N ASN A 300 -1.40 -21.17 15.21
CA ASN A 300 -0.58 -20.03 14.77
C ASN A 300 -1.29 -19.13 13.75
N SER A 301 -2.30 -19.64 13.03
CA SER A 301 -3.10 -18.83 12.11
C SER A 301 -3.98 -17.79 12.83
N ALA A 302 -4.11 -17.83 14.16
CA ALA A 302 -4.73 -16.77 14.96
C ALA A 302 -3.76 -15.63 15.33
N ILE A 303 -2.46 -15.79 15.10
CA ILE A 303 -1.44 -14.75 15.39
C ILE A 303 -1.26 -13.90 14.14
N LEU A 304 -1.85 -12.69 14.16
CA LEU A 304 -2.02 -11.88 12.96
C LEU A 304 -0.72 -11.59 12.18
N HIS A 305 0.37 -11.26 12.90
CA HIS A 305 1.71 -11.03 12.34
C HIS A 305 2.72 -12.10 12.81
N TYR A 306 2.34 -13.39 12.72
CA TYR A 306 3.25 -14.53 12.93
C TYR A 306 4.46 -14.49 11.96
N GLY A 307 5.51 -15.26 12.21
CA GLY A 307 6.67 -15.36 11.29
C GLY A 307 7.82 -14.40 11.60
N HIS A 308 7.63 -13.43 12.49
CA HIS A 308 8.72 -12.58 12.98
C HIS A 308 9.78 -13.37 13.76
N THR A 309 10.94 -12.77 14.06
CA THR A 309 12.08 -13.46 14.71
C THR A 309 11.76 -14.19 16.02
N GLY A 310 10.75 -13.74 16.77
CA GLY A 310 10.32 -14.39 18.01
C GLY A 310 9.43 -15.62 17.79
N GLU A 311 8.80 -15.70 16.63
CA GLU A 311 7.87 -16.76 16.21
C GLU A 311 8.13 -17.14 14.74
N PRO A 312 9.30 -17.73 14.43
CA PRO A 312 9.93 -17.63 13.12
C PRO A 312 9.49 -18.71 12.12
N ASN A 313 8.18 -18.95 11.99
CA ASN A 313 7.63 -19.97 11.09
C ASN A 313 8.21 -21.38 11.35
N SER A 314 8.32 -21.78 12.62
CA SER A 314 9.06 -22.98 13.01
C SER A 314 8.19 -24.17 13.41
N LYS A 315 6.87 -24.06 13.30
CA LYS A 315 5.98 -25.17 13.65
C LYS A 315 6.05 -26.27 12.59
N PHE A 316 6.03 -27.51 13.06
CA PHE A 316 5.82 -28.68 12.21
C PHE A 316 4.33 -28.78 11.81
N ILE A 317 4.06 -28.91 10.52
CA ILE A 317 2.70 -28.91 9.96
C ILE A 317 2.09 -30.31 10.11
N GLN A 318 0.95 -30.37 10.82
CA GLN A 318 0.18 -31.57 11.05
C GLN A 318 -0.87 -31.77 9.95
N GLU A 319 -1.29 -33.01 9.73
CA GLU A 319 -2.27 -33.34 8.68
C GLU A 319 -3.63 -32.64 8.85
N LYS A 320 -4.06 -32.42 10.09
CA LYS A 320 -5.33 -31.77 10.43
C LYS A 320 -5.23 -30.25 10.59
N ASP A 321 -4.05 -29.67 10.41
CA ASP A 321 -3.92 -28.22 10.47
C ASP A 321 -4.62 -27.60 9.25
N HIS A 322 -5.15 -26.40 9.46
CA HIS A 322 -5.31 -25.45 8.37
C HIS A 322 -4.16 -24.45 8.38
N CYS A 323 -3.78 -24.02 7.19
CA CYS A 323 -2.74 -23.04 6.94
C CYS A 323 -3.41 -21.69 6.66
N LEU A 324 -2.82 -20.63 7.19
CA LEU A 324 -3.06 -19.24 6.80
C LEU A 324 -1.68 -18.68 6.42
N PHE A 325 -1.45 -18.58 5.12
CA PHE A 325 -0.20 -18.09 4.57
C PHE A 325 -0.41 -16.73 3.95
N ASP A 326 0.22 -15.74 4.57
CA ASP A 326 0.21 -14.34 4.18
C ASP A 326 1.64 -13.98 3.74
N MET A 327 1.78 -13.79 2.43
CA MET A 327 3.07 -13.62 1.76
C MET A 327 2.93 -12.76 0.51
N GLY A 328 3.83 -11.79 0.37
CA GLY A 328 3.82 -10.80 -0.70
C GLY A 328 5.19 -10.59 -1.31
N ALA A 329 5.27 -10.57 -2.64
CA ALA A 329 6.48 -10.21 -3.37
C ALA A 329 6.67 -8.69 -3.42
N GLU A 330 7.91 -8.22 -3.44
CA GLU A 330 8.25 -6.86 -3.85
C GLU A 330 8.96 -6.90 -5.21
N TYR A 331 8.46 -6.16 -6.19
CA TYR A 331 9.11 -6.05 -7.51
C TYR A 331 9.29 -4.59 -7.89
N GLN A 332 10.55 -4.18 -8.02
CA GLN A 332 10.91 -2.78 -8.26
C GLN A 332 10.25 -1.86 -7.22
N CYS A 333 10.45 -2.15 -5.93
CA CYS A 333 9.84 -1.45 -4.80
C CYS A 333 8.31 -1.46 -4.73
N TYR A 334 7.55 -1.94 -5.71
CA TYR A 334 6.10 -2.11 -5.57
C TYR A 334 5.78 -3.42 -4.85
N ALA A 335 4.94 -3.31 -3.83
CA ALA A 335 4.48 -4.40 -3.00
C ALA A 335 3.24 -5.08 -3.60
N SER A 336 3.12 -6.37 -3.28
CA SER A 336 1.86 -7.10 -3.29
C SER A 336 1.65 -7.70 -1.91
N ASP A 337 0.40 -7.90 -1.52
CA ASP A 337 0.02 -8.43 -0.22
C ASP A 337 -1.18 -9.36 -0.41
N VAL A 338 -0.97 -10.65 -0.13
CA VAL A 338 -1.94 -11.71 -0.44
C VAL A 338 -1.86 -12.77 0.64
N THR A 339 -3.03 -13.04 1.21
CA THR A 339 -3.26 -14.13 2.15
C THR A 339 -4.10 -15.22 1.50
N CYS A 340 -3.64 -16.47 1.67
CA CYS A 340 -4.37 -17.67 1.29
C CYS A 340 -4.52 -18.59 2.50
N SER A 341 -5.76 -18.99 2.78
CA SER A 341 -6.08 -20.01 3.80
C SER A 341 -6.50 -21.31 3.15
N TYR A 342 -5.96 -22.45 3.58
CA TYR A 342 -6.28 -23.77 3.01
C TYR A 342 -5.92 -24.94 3.94
N PRO A 343 -6.53 -26.12 3.78
CA PRO A 343 -6.25 -27.27 4.64
C PRO A 343 -4.88 -27.89 4.31
N ALA A 344 -4.08 -28.25 5.32
CA ALA A 344 -2.72 -28.76 5.09
C ALA A 344 -2.67 -30.08 4.30
N ASN A 345 -3.73 -30.88 4.39
CA ASN A 345 -3.90 -32.14 3.64
C ASN A 345 -4.60 -31.97 2.27
N GLY A 346 -4.97 -30.74 1.89
CA GLY A 346 -5.64 -30.44 0.63
C GLY A 346 -7.14 -30.73 0.57
N LYS A 347 -7.80 -31.08 1.69
CA LYS A 347 -9.24 -31.33 1.76
C LYS A 347 -9.91 -30.58 2.91
N PHE A 348 -10.97 -29.84 2.60
CA PHE A 348 -11.72 -29.11 3.63
C PHE A 348 -12.58 -30.09 4.42
N ASP A 349 -12.43 -30.10 5.74
CA ASP A 349 -13.44 -30.70 6.61
C ASP A 349 -14.66 -29.76 6.76
N THR A 350 -15.76 -30.28 7.30
CA THR A 350 -17.01 -29.55 7.46
C THR A 350 -16.85 -28.26 8.28
N LYS A 351 -16.04 -28.30 9.34
CA LYS A 351 -15.87 -27.19 10.29
C LYS A 351 -15.01 -26.09 9.67
N TYR A 352 -13.89 -26.48 9.07
CA TYR A 352 -13.01 -25.56 8.36
C TYR A 352 -13.70 -24.92 7.15
N LYS A 353 -14.44 -25.70 6.37
CA LYS A 353 -15.25 -25.20 5.28
C LYS A 353 -16.23 -24.12 5.73
N ALA A 354 -16.96 -24.34 6.83
CA ALA A 354 -17.96 -23.41 7.30
C ALA A 354 -17.36 -22.04 7.65
N ILE A 355 -16.25 -22.01 8.41
CA ILE A 355 -15.55 -20.76 8.76
C ILE A 355 -14.93 -20.11 7.52
N TYR A 356 -14.35 -20.90 6.63
CA TYR A 356 -13.79 -20.42 5.38
C TYR A 356 -14.84 -19.71 4.50
N GLU A 357 -16.02 -20.32 4.35
CA GLU A 357 -17.12 -19.75 3.59
C GLU A 357 -17.68 -18.46 4.22
N CYS A 358 -17.61 -18.32 5.55
CA CYS A 358 -17.95 -17.06 6.22
C CYS A 358 -17.04 -15.92 5.76
N VAL A 359 -15.72 -16.15 5.74
CA VAL A 359 -14.73 -15.16 5.31
C VAL A 359 -14.85 -14.87 3.81
N LEU A 360 -15.04 -15.90 2.97
CA LEU A 360 -15.24 -15.73 1.53
C LEU A 360 -16.51 -14.91 1.21
N ASN A 361 -17.59 -15.12 1.96
CA ASN A 361 -18.82 -14.35 1.80
C ASN A 361 -18.64 -12.88 2.25
N ALA A 362 -17.89 -12.65 3.34
CA ALA A 362 -17.52 -11.30 3.76
C ALA A 362 -16.73 -10.56 2.68
N GLN A 363 -15.74 -11.22 2.06
CA GLN A 363 -14.96 -10.66 0.96
C GLN A 363 -15.84 -10.26 -0.23
N ARG A 364 -16.77 -11.14 -0.66
CA ARG A 364 -17.73 -10.85 -1.74
C ARG A 364 -18.66 -9.68 -1.40
N ALA A 365 -19.11 -9.59 -0.15
CA ALA A 365 -19.97 -8.49 0.29
C ALA A 365 -19.23 -7.15 0.27
N VAL A 366 -17.95 -7.14 0.65
CA VAL A 366 -17.09 -5.96 0.52
C VAL A 366 -16.98 -5.53 -0.94
N TYR A 367 -16.67 -6.44 -1.88
CA TYR A 367 -16.55 -6.08 -3.30
C TYR A 367 -17.82 -5.47 -3.85
N LYS A 368 -18.99 -6.04 -3.51
CA LYS A 368 -20.27 -5.48 -3.89
C LYS A 368 -20.51 -4.08 -3.32
N LEU A 369 -20.07 -3.82 -2.09
CA LEU A 369 -20.23 -2.49 -1.48
C LEU A 369 -19.28 -1.47 -2.12
N MET A 370 -18.06 -1.88 -2.45
CA MET A 370 -17.05 -1.03 -3.11
C MET A 370 -17.50 -0.52 -4.49
N THR A 371 -18.47 -1.16 -5.15
CA THR A 371 -19.04 -0.67 -6.42
C THR A 371 -20.03 0.49 -6.24
N VAL A 372 -20.33 0.90 -5.01
CA VAL A 372 -21.26 2.00 -4.71
C VAL A 372 -20.45 3.29 -4.48
N PRO A 373 -20.55 4.31 -5.35
CA PRO A 373 -19.88 5.58 -5.14
C PRO A 373 -20.23 6.22 -3.80
N GLY A 374 -19.25 6.84 -3.14
CA GLY A 374 -19.42 7.44 -1.82
C GLY A 374 -19.28 6.47 -0.64
N THR A 375 -19.05 5.18 -0.90
CA THR A 375 -18.74 4.19 0.14
C THR A 375 -17.46 4.55 0.87
N SER A 376 -17.51 4.57 2.21
CA SER A 376 -16.31 4.66 3.05
C SER A 376 -15.72 3.28 3.34
N TYR A 377 -14.41 3.23 3.53
CA TYR A 377 -13.75 1.96 3.88
C TYR A 377 -14.14 1.45 5.29
N VAL A 378 -14.67 2.34 6.14
CA VAL A 378 -15.32 1.98 7.41
C VAL A 378 -16.57 1.13 7.18
N GLU A 379 -17.43 1.50 6.22
CA GLU A 379 -18.62 0.71 5.90
C GLU A 379 -18.24 -0.63 5.26
N CYS A 380 -17.16 -0.69 4.48
CA CYS A 380 -16.57 -1.95 4.02
C CYS A 380 -16.18 -2.85 5.22
N HIS A 381 -15.51 -2.30 6.24
CA HIS A 381 -15.13 -3.06 7.43
C HIS A 381 -16.36 -3.59 8.18
N ILE A 382 -17.40 -2.77 8.34
CA ILE A 382 -18.62 -3.15 9.05
C ILE A 382 -19.37 -4.26 8.30
N ILE A 383 -19.48 -4.19 6.96
CA ILE A 383 -20.15 -5.26 6.21
C ILE A 383 -19.38 -6.58 6.28
N ALA A 384 -18.04 -6.53 6.30
CA ALA A 384 -17.22 -7.73 6.47
C ALA A 384 -17.46 -8.39 7.83
N GLU A 385 -17.42 -7.61 8.91
CA GLU A 385 -17.75 -8.11 10.26
C GLU A 385 -19.16 -8.69 10.33
N LEU A 386 -20.14 -8.02 9.72
CA LEU A 386 -21.53 -8.46 9.73
C LEU A 386 -21.72 -9.81 9.04
N GLU A 387 -21.10 -10.02 7.87
CA GLU A 387 -21.20 -11.30 7.17
C GLU A 387 -20.47 -12.44 7.92
N ILE A 388 -19.34 -12.15 8.58
CA ILE A 388 -18.68 -13.11 9.48
C ILE A 388 -19.61 -13.46 10.64
N VAL A 389 -20.19 -12.47 11.32
CA VAL A 389 -21.10 -12.67 12.47
C VAL A 389 -22.34 -13.46 12.08
N LYS A 390 -22.96 -13.17 10.93
CA LYS A 390 -24.08 -13.95 10.37
C LYS A 390 -23.69 -15.40 10.11
N GLY A 391 -22.49 -15.62 9.58
CA GLY A 391 -21.93 -16.95 9.39
C GLY A 391 -21.75 -17.72 10.71
N LEU A 392 -21.14 -17.08 11.70
CA LEU A 392 -20.94 -17.65 13.04
C LEU A 392 -22.25 -17.91 13.79
N TYR A 393 -23.29 -17.11 13.54
CA TYR A 393 -24.65 -17.37 14.03
C TYR A 393 -25.23 -18.66 13.43
N LYS A 394 -25.11 -18.86 12.11
CA LYS A 394 -25.55 -20.10 11.44
C LYS A 394 -24.81 -21.35 11.93
N ILE A 395 -23.56 -21.19 12.37
CA ILE A 395 -22.75 -22.26 12.96
C ILE A 395 -23.15 -22.54 14.43
N GLY A 396 -23.83 -21.59 15.09
CA GLY A 396 -24.25 -21.68 16.49
C GLY A 396 -23.19 -21.22 17.49
N ILE A 397 -22.12 -20.56 17.03
CA ILE A 397 -21.11 -19.90 17.89
C ILE A 397 -21.69 -18.63 18.48
N ILE A 398 -22.39 -17.86 17.63
CA ILE A 398 -23.20 -16.72 18.06
C ILE A 398 -24.64 -17.21 18.20
N GLN A 399 -25.30 -16.78 19.26
CA GLN A 399 -26.68 -17.11 19.55
C GLN A 399 -27.43 -15.83 19.89
N ILE A 400 -28.72 -15.78 19.55
CA ILE A 400 -29.61 -14.72 19.99
C ILE A 400 -30.54 -15.39 20.99
N PRO A 401 -30.46 -15.04 22.29
CA PRO A 401 -31.38 -15.59 23.28
C PRO A 401 -32.82 -15.35 22.86
N ASP A 402 -33.68 -16.37 23.00
CA ASP A 402 -35.10 -16.27 22.69
C ASP A 402 -35.71 -15.07 23.41
N ASN A 403 -36.43 -14.24 22.65
CA ASN A 403 -37.41 -13.33 23.23
C ASN A 403 -38.77 -14.01 23.09
N ASP A 404 -39.61 -13.89 24.12
CA ASP A 404 -41.02 -14.37 24.20
C ASP A 404 -41.98 -13.75 23.14
N ASN A 405 -41.51 -13.40 21.94
CA ASN A 405 -42.29 -12.71 20.92
C ASN A 405 -42.61 -13.62 19.73
N ASP A 406 -43.85 -14.10 19.74
CA ASP A 406 -44.66 -14.51 18.59
C ASP A 406 -44.60 -13.46 17.46
N ASN A 407 -43.59 -13.49 16.58
CA ASN A 407 -43.57 -12.64 15.39
C ASN A 407 -43.23 -13.46 14.14
N ASP A 408 -44.10 -13.35 13.14
CA ASP A 408 -44.07 -14.04 11.84
C ASP A 408 -42.84 -13.73 10.94
N ASN A 409 -41.82 -13.01 11.44
CA ASN A 409 -40.62 -12.57 10.68
C ASN A 409 -39.31 -12.72 11.48
N GLU A 410 -39.05 -13.91 12.02
CA GLU A 410 -37.86 -14.25 12.82
C GLU A 410 -36.53 -13.86 12.13
N SER A 411 -36.40 -14.08 10.81
CA SER A 411 -35.17 -13.80 10.06
C SER A 411 -34.80 -12.31 10.00
N ASP A 412 -35.77 -11.41 9.86
CA ASP A 412 -35.52 -9.95 9.79
C ASP A 412 -35.11 -9.39 11.16
N TYR A 413 -35.67 -9.95 12.24
CA TYR A 413 -35.26 -9.61 13.60
C TYR A 413 -33.81 -10.00 13.88
N VAL A 414 -33.44 -11.24 13.53
CA VAL A 414 -32.07 -11.77 13.71
C VAL A 414 -31.06 -10.88 13.00
N ASP A 415 -31.27 -10.60 11.71
CA ASP A 415 -30.33 -9.79 10.92
C ASP A 415 -30.14 -8.39 11.51
N LYS A 416 -31.24 -7.71 11.90
CA LYS A 416 -31.18 -6.41 12.57
C LYS A 416 -30.43 -6.46 13.90
N LYS A 417 -30.64 -7.52 14.69
CA LYS A 417 -29.98 -7.65 15.98
C LYS A 417 -28.48 -7.92 15.83
N LEU A 418 -28.08 -8.74 14.86
CA LEU A 418 -26.66 -8.95 14.55
C LEU A 418 -25.99 -7.66 14.05
N GLU A 419 -26.67 -6.90 13.19
CA GLU A 419 -26.18 -5.59 12.75
C GLU A 419 -26.03 -4.60 13.91
N GLU A 420 -26.98 -4.56 14.85
CA GLU A 420 -26.89 -3.76 16.08
C GLU A 420 -25.66 -4.16 16.92
N LEU A 421 -25.42 -5.47 17.12
CA LEU A 421 -24.28 -5.96 17.91
C LEU A 421 -22.93 -5.66 17.25
N VAL A 422 -22.89 -5.63 15.92
CA VAL A 422 -21.72 -5.20 15.16
C VAL A 422 -21.54 -3.68 15.29
N ARG A 423 -22.56 -2.86 14.98
CA ARG A 423 -22.42 -1.39 14.91
C ARG A 423 -22.39 -0.68 16.27
N SER A 424 -22.96 -1.27 17.32
CA SER A 424 -22.97 -0.70 18.67
C SER A 424 -21.58 -0.65 19.30
N ASP A 425 -21.45 0.00 20.46
CA ASP A 425 -20.19 0.08 21.21
C ASP A 425 -19.71 -1.28 21.75
N HIS A 426 -20.56 -2.33 21.66
CA HIS A 426 -20.18 -3.69 22.00
C HIS A 426 -19.25 -4.34 20.96
N ARG A 427 -19.33 -3.91 19.69
CA ARG A 427 -18.43 -4.31 18.60
C ARG A 427 -18.18 -5.82 18.53
N LEU A 428 -19.25 -6.63 18.45
CA LEU A 428 -19.16 -8.10 18.42
C LEU A 428 -18.23 -8.62 17.32
N GLY A 429 -18.24 -7.99 16.15
CA GLY A 429 -17.36 -8.35 15.03
C GLY A 429 -15.87 -8.31 15.39
N ALA A 430 -15.45 -7.34 16.20
CA ALA A 430 -14.06 -7.14 16.58
C ALA A 430 -13.49 -8.25 17.48
N VAL A 431 -14.33 -9.10 18.08
CA VAL A 431 -13.89 -10.29 18.82
C VAL A 431 -13.28 -11.32 17.86
N PHE A 432 -13.83 -11.43 16.65
CA PHE A 432 -13.43 -12.42 15.64
C PHE A 432 -12.63 -11.80 14.50
N MET A 433 -12.68 -10.49 14.28
CA MET A 433 -11.89 -9.74 13.31
C MET A 433 -11.27 -8.50 13.98
N PRO A 434 -10.19 -8.65 14.78
CA PRO A 434 -9.62 -7.55 15.56
C PRO A 434 -8.73 -6.60 14.74
N CYS A 435 -8.31 -6.99 13.53
CA CYS A 435 -7.55 -6.17 12.60
C CYS A 435 -8.46 -5.25 11.77
N GLY A 436 -7.88 -4.26 11.09
CA GLY A 436 -8.56 -3.53 10.03
C GLY A 436 -8.97 -4.47 8.90
N LEU A 437 -9.94 -4.05 8.07
CA LEU A 437 -10.33 -4.83 6.88
C LEU A 437 -9.24 -4.84 5.80
N GLY A 438 -8.33 -3.89 5.85
CA GLY A 438 -7.27 -3.70 4.88
C GLY A 438 -6.76 -2.27 4.89
N HIS A 439 -6.01 -1.94 3.85
CA HIS A 439 -5.20 -0.73 3.80
C HIS A 439 -4.84 -0.35 2.38
N PHE A 440 -4.37 0.88 2.18
CA PHE A 440 -3.73 1.22 0.90
C PHE A 440 -2.47 0.38 0.71
N ILE A 441 -2.19 0.04 -0.54
CA ILE A 441 -0.98 -0.67 -0.95
C ILE A 441 -0.40 -0.02 -2.22
N GLY A 442 0.92 0.00 -2.33
CA GLY A 442 1.64 0.63 -3.43
C GLY A 442 3.11 0.26 -3.39
N ILE A 443 3.98 1.26 -3.19
CA ILE A 443 5.41 1.02 -2.94
C ILE A 443 5.62 0.36 -1.57
N ASP A 444 4.85 0.81 -0.57
CA ASP A 444 4.85 0.20 0.74
C ASP A 444 3.64 -0.74 0.86
N THR A 445 3.80 -1.84 1.60
CA THR A 445 2.69 -2.77 1.90
C THR A 445 1.54 -2.02 2.58
N HIS A 446 1.84 -1.35 3.69
CA HIS A 446 0.96 -0.35 4.29
C HIS A 446 1.30 1.02 3.69
N ASP A 447 0.64 1.38 2.59
CA ASP A 447 0.94 2.59 1.83
C ASP A 447 0.38 3.86 2.49
N VAL A 448 0.98 4.98 2.12
CA VAL A 448 0.75 6.28 2.78
C VAL A 448 -0.65 6.86 2.48
N GLY A 449 -1.04 7.88 3.25
CA GLY A 449 -2.21 8.71 2.93
C GLY A 449 -3.58 8.20 3.41
N GLY A 450 -3.62 7.15 4.23
CA GLY A 450 -4.86 6.62 4.81
C GLY A 450 -5.61 7.58 5.74
N TYR A 451 -4.90 8.53 6.35
CA TYR A 451 -5.43 9.55 7.24
C TYR A 451 -4.96 10.96 6.83
N LEU A 452 -4.95 11.24 5.53
CA LEU A 452 -4.73 12.58 5.00
C LEU A 452 -6.05 13.14 4.48
N ASP A 453 -6.25 14.45 4.66
CA ASP A 453 -7.31 15.15 3.95
C ASP A 453 -6.89 15.36 2.50
N ASP A 454 -7.84 15.14 1.59
CA ASP A 454 -7.61 15.35 0.16
C ASP A 454 -7.29 16.82 -0.13
N ASN A 455 -7.87 17.76 0.64
CA ASN A 455 -7.88 19.19 0.33
C ASN A 455 -7.00 20.08 1.24
N ASP A 456 -6.30 19.53 2.22
CA ASP A 456 -5.61 20.35 3.24
C ASP A 456 -4.09 20.26 3.16
N GLY A 457 -3.49 21.14 2.34
CA GLY A 457 -2.06 21.42 2.37
C GLY A 457 -1.61 22.36 3.49
N ASN A 458 -2.53 22.79 4.39
CA ASN A 458 -2.26 23.76 5.46
C ASN A 458 -2.31 23.14 6.87
N ASN A 459 -2.46 21.83 6.99
CA ASN A 459 -2.49 21.17 8.28
C ASN A 459 -1.08 20.91 8.84
N LYS A 460 -0.62 21.78 9.74
CA LYS A 460 0.70 21.64 10.39
C LYS A 460 0.92 20.29 11.10
N ASN A 461 -0.13 19.55 11.40
CA ASN A 461 -0.04 18.26 12.10
C ASN A 461 -0.42 17.05 11.22
N ASN A 462 -0.64 17.25 9.91
CA ASN A 462 -1.08 16.20 8.97
C ASN A 462 -2.28 15.38 9.50
N THR A 463 -3.14 16.00 10.30
CA THR A 463 -4.30 15.34 10.93
C THR A 463 -5.56 15.72 10.19
N PRO A 464 -6.44 14.78 9.80
CA PRO A 464 -7.66 15.12 9.09
C PRO A 464 -8.53 16.13 9.85
N THR A 465 -8.84 17.23 9.18
CA THR A 465 -9.78 18.27 9.61
C THR A 465 -11.21 17.76 9.54
N THR A 466 -11.52 16.88 8.59
CA THR A 466 -12.81 16.22 8.46
C THR A 466 -12.94 15.08 9.47
N ILE A 467 -14.02 15.10 10.27
CA ILE A 467 -14.21 14.14 11.37
C ILE A 467 -14.32 12.68 10.89
N GLU A 468 -14.85 12.49 9.68
CA GLU A 468 -15.06 11.18 9.05
C GLU A 468 -13.74 10.52 8.60
N MET A 469 -12.72 11.33 8.31
CA MET A 469 -11.39 10.84 7.93
C MET A 469 -10.47 10.59 9.14
N ARG A 470 -10.94 10.78 10.38
CA ARG A 470 -10.15 10.49 11.59
C ARG A 470 -10.23 9.02 11.98
N ARG A 471 -9.17 8.52 12.62
CA ARG A 471 -9.14 7.19 13.23
C ARG A 471 -10.25 7.07 14.27
N ILE A 472 -11.06 6.02 14.16
CA ILE A 472 -12.20 5.76 15.05
C ILE A 472 -11.70 4.93 16.24
N ASP A 473 -11.76 5.47 17.45
CA ASP A 473 -11.33 4.77 18.67
C ASP A 473 -12.38 3.76 19.18
N LYS A 474 -12.62 2.71 18.40
CA LYS A 474 -13.46 1.56 18.76
C LYS A 474 -12.76 0.24 18.41
N PRO A 475 -13.03 -0.87 19.12
CA PRO A 475 -12.52 -2.19 18.75
C PRO A 475 -12.77 -2.53 17.26
N GLY A 476 -11.79 -3.15 16.62
CA GLY A 476 -11.74 -3.40 15.16
C GLY A 476 -11.43 -2.12 14.37
N LEU A 477 -12.30 -1.12 14.46
CA LEU A 477 -12.20 0.12 13.66
C LEU A 477 -10.91 0.93 13.90
N LYS A 478 -10.39 0.93 15.13
CA LYS A 478 -9.13 1.63 15.45
C LYS A 478 -7.92 1.04 14.73
N ALA A 479 -8.02 -0.21 14.28
CA ALA A 479 -6.98 -0.93 13.54
C ALA A 479 -7.10 -0.75 12.02
N LEU A 480 -8.13 -0.08 11.51
CA LEU A 480 -8.15 0.34 10.10
C LEU A 480 -6.94 1.21 9.80
N ARG A 481 -6.41 1.13 8.58
CA ARG A 481 -5.32 2.02 8.13
C ARG A 481 -5.82 3.18 7.27
N THR A 482 -7.10 3.18 6.93
CA THR A 482 -7.80 4.28 6.27
C THR A 482 -9.27 4.29 6.65
N THR A 483 -9.86 5.48 6.79
CA THR A 483 -11.31 5.66 6.94
C THR A 483 -11.93 6.42 5.77
N ARG A 484 -11.14 6.63 4.70
CA ARG A 484 -11.50 7.48 3.58
C ARG A 484 -12.66 6.90 2.76
N ILE A 485 -13.32 7.82 2.05
CA ILE A 485 -14.25 7.49 0.98
C ILE A 485 -13.46 6.94 -0.20
N LEU A 486 -13.94 5.82 -0.75
CA LEU A 486 -13.32 5.18 -1.89
C LEU A 486 -13.47 6.05 -3.14
N LYS A 487 -12.36 6.24 -3.85
CA LYS A 487 -12.27 6.96 -5.12
C LYS A 487 -11.54 6.09 -6.16
N PRO A 488 -11.77 6.30 -7.47
CA PRO A 488 -11.06 5.56 -8.52
C PRO A 488 -9.55 5.72 -8.39
N ASN A 489 -8.81 4.70 -8.85
CA ASN A 489 -7.35 4.60 -8.78
C ASN A 489 -6.74 4.43 -7.37
N MET A 490 -7.55 4.40 -6.32
CA MET A 490 -7.12 3.84 -5.05
C MET A 490 -6.91 2.34 -5.18
N VAL A 491 -5.77 1.85 -4.68
CA VAL A 491 -5.46 0.41 -4.59
C VAL A 491 -5.37 0.03 -3.12
N LEU A 492 -6.16 -0.97 -2.72
CA LEU A 492 -6.29 -1.42 -1.34
C LEU A 492 -6.16 -2.94 -1.23
N THR A 493 -5.79 -3.44 -0.06
CA THR A 493 -6.08 -4.82 0.32
C THR A 493 -7.54 -4.96 0.75
N VAL A 494 -8.12 -6.14 0.57
CA VAL A 494 -9.39 -6.56 1.18
C VAL A 494 -9.14 -7.90 1.84
N GLU A 495 -8.97 -7.86 3.16
CA GLU A 495 -8.42 -8.96 3.97
C GLU A 495 -9.32 -9.37 5.17
N PRO A 496 -10.62 -9.62 4.97
CA PRO A 496 -11.46 -10.09 6.06
C PRO A 496 -10.88 -11.37 6.66
N GLY A 497 -11.01 -11.50 7.98
CA GLY A 497 -10.54 -12.67 8.69
C GLY A 497 -11.40 -13.02 9.91
N CYS A 498 -11.48 -14.31 10.21
CA CYS A 498 -12.19 -14.84 11.36
C CYS A 498 -11.23 -15.68 12.19
N TYR A 499 -10.93 -15.21 13.41
CA TYR A 499 -9.95 -15.80 14.31
C TYR A 499 -10.57 -16.15 15.65
N PHE A 500 -10.06 -17.21 16.28
CA PHE A 500 -10.43 -17.62 17.62
C PHE A 500 -9.26 -17.36 18.57
N ILE A 501 -9.14 -16.11 19.01
CA ILE A 501 -8.04 -15.63 19.85
C ILE A 501 -8.46 -15.68 21.31
N ASP A 502 -7.76 -16.48 22.10
CA ASP A 502 -8.22 -16.85 23.45
C ASP A 502 -8.46 -15.65 24.37
N HIS A 503 -7.57 -14.66 24.40
CA HIS A 503 -7.77 -13.51 25.27
C HIS A 503 -8.97 -12.64 24.85
N LEU A 504 -9.28 -12.55 23.55
CA LEU A 504 -10.45 -11.81 23.08
C LEU A 504 -11.75 -12.55 23.43
N LEU A 505 -11.75 -13.87 23.23
CA LEU A 505 -12.86 -14.75 23.60
C LEU A 505 -13.10 -14.70 25.12
N ASP A 506 -12.05 -14.77 25.93
CA ASP A 506 -12.13 -14.71 27.39
C ASP A 506 -12.72 -13.38 27.86
N GLU A 507 -12.28 -12.25 27.30
CA GLU A 507 -12.85 -10.94 27.60
C GLU A 507 -14.33 -10.85 27.19
N ALA A 508 -14.70 -11.41 26.04
CA ALA A 508 -16.08 -11.40 25.55
C ALA A 508 -17.01 -12.31 26.36
N LEU A 509 -16.50 -13.42 26.90
CA LEU A 509 -17.25 -14.41 27.69
C LEU A 509 -17.36 -14.08 29.18
N LYS A 510 -16.73 -13.01 29.66
CA LYS A 510 -16.87 -12.56 31.06
C LYS A 510 -18.34 -12.28 31.39
N PRO A 511 -18.87 -12.71 32.56
CA PRO A 511 -20.28 -12.51 32.92
C PRO A 511 -20.78 -11.06 32.89
N GLN A 512 -19.89 -10.10 33.14
CA GLN A 512 -20.19 -8.67 33.09
C GLN A 512 -20.15 -8.06 31.67
N ASN A 513 -19.63 -8.80 30.69
CA ASN A 513 -19.59 -8.35 29.31
C ASN A 513 -20.94 -8.64 28.64
N HIS A 514 -21.53 -7.62 28.03
CA HIS A 514 -22.81 -7.74 27.32
C HIS A 514 -22.78 -8.82 26.23
N LEU A 515 -21.62 -9.05 25.60
CA LEU A 515 -21.47 -10.06 24.56
C LEU A 515 -21.61 -11.50 25.07
N SER A 516 -21.40 -11.75 26.37
CA SER A 516 -21.36 -13.11 26.93
C SER A 516 -22.66 -13.90 26.76
N THR A 517 -23.82 -13.23 26.71
CA THR A 517 -25.12 -13.87 26.47
C THR A 517 -25.32 -14.29 25.02
N TYR A 518 -24.62 -13.63 24.09
CA TYR A 518 -24.69 -13.89 22.65
C TYR A 518 -23.65 -14.90 22.16
N LEU A 519 -22.78 -15.40 23.03
CA LEU A 519 -21.73 -16.36 22.69
C LEU A 519 -22.03 -17.72 23.31
N ASN A 520 -22.00 -18.76 22.48
CA ASN A 520 -22.13 -20.14 22.94
C ASN A 520 -20.82 -20.61 23.57
N LYS A 521 -20.64 -20.29 24.86
CA LYS A 521 -19.45 -20.63 25.64
C LYS A 521 -19.07 -22.10 25.55
N GLN A 522 -20.04 -23.00 25.66
CA GLN A 522 -19.78 -24.45 25.64
C GLN A 522 -19.21 -24.89 24.29
N LEU A 523 -19.78 -24.40 23.18
CA LEU A 523 -19.28 -24.71 21.86
C LEU A 523 -17.88 -24.12 21.66
N ILE A 524 -17.65 -22.86 22.04
CA ILE A 524 -16.35 -22.21 21.91
C ILE A 524 -15.28 -22.98 22.68
N ASP A 525 -15.51 -23.28 23.96
CA ASP A 525 -14.52 -23.93 24.83
C ASP A 525 -14.18 -25.36 24.39
N ASN A 526 -15.17 -26.12 23.89
CA ASN A 526 -14.95 -27.51 23.48
C ASN A 526 -14.35 -27.64 22.09
N GLU A 527 -14.65 -26.69 21.19
CA GLU A 527 -14.40 -26.88 19.76
C GLU A 527 -13.48 -25.83 19.15
N TYR A 528 -13.50 -24.57 19.60
CA TYR A 528 -12.84 -23.47 18.88
C TYR A 528 -11.62 -22.87 19.59
N ARG A 529 -11.33 -23.28 20.83
CA ARG A 529 -10.07 -22.94 21.52
C ARG A 529 -8.89 -23.55 20.80
N GLY A 530 -7.86 -22.74 20.55
CA GLY A 530 -6.69 -23.16 19.78
C GLY A 530 -7.01 -23.55 18.33
N TYR A 531 -8.18 -23.18 17.80
CA TYR A 531 -8.54 -23.48 16.42
C TYR A 531 -7.58 -22.81 15.44
N GLY A 532 -7.27 -21.53 15.68
CA GLY A 532 -6.55 -20.69 14.73
C GLY A 532 -7.49 -19.66 14.10
N GLY A 533 -7.38 -19.45 12.80
CA GLY A 533 -8.22 -18.55 12.04
C GLY A 533 -8.09 -18.71 10.53
N VAL A 534 -8.94 -17.96 9.83
CA VAL A 534 -8.96 -17.85 8.37
C VAL A 534 -8.84 -16.39 8.00
N ARG A 535 -7.97 -16.06 7.05
CA ARG A 535 -7.93 -14.77 6.35
C ARG A 535 -7.87 -15.02 4.85
N LEU A 536 -8.60 -14.22 4.09
CA LEU A 536 -8.53 -14.19 2.64
C LEU A 536 -8.26 -12.75 2.23
N GLU A 537 -7.14 -12.54 1.55
CA GLU A 537 -6.70 -11.20 1.21
C GLU A 537 -6.34 -11.09 -0.25
N ASP A 538 -6.88 -10.04 -0.85
CA ASP A 538 -6.66 -9.69 -2.24
C ASP A 538 -6.28 -8.21 -2.35
N VAL A 539 -5.32 -7.90 -3.24
CA VAL A 539 -5.08 -6.55 -3.74
C VAL A 539 -6.13 -6.18 -4.79
N VAL A 540 -6.86 -5.10 -4.57
CA VAL A 540 -7.92 -4.61 -5.46
C VAL A 540 -7.77 -3.13 -5.79
N LYS A 541 -8.12 -2.75 -7.01
CA LYS A 541 -8.24 -1.36 -7.46
C LYS A 541 -9.71 -0.95 -7.52
N VAL A 542 -10.05 0.18 -6.93
CA VAL A 542 -11.33 0.88 -7.18
C VAL A 542 -11.27 1.52 -8.57
N SER A 543 -12.20 1.19 -9.45
CA SER A 543 -12.22 1.68 -10.84
C SER A 543 -13.58 2.28 -11.19
N SER A 544 -13.61 3.13 -12.21
CA SER A 544 -14.84 3.70 -12.77
C SER A 544 -14.91 3.51 -14.28
N ASP A 545 -16.12 3.58 -14.84
CA ASP A 545 -16.32 3.51 -16.30
C ASP A 545 -15.75 4.75 -17.02
N ASP A 546 -15.62 5.86 -16.29
CA ASP A 546 -15.04 7.13 -16.74
C ASP A 546 -13.51 7.19 -16.48
N ASP A 547 -12.84 6.05 -16.24
CA ASP A 547 -11.38 5.97 -16.14
C ASP A 547 -10.77 6.33 -17.52
N ASP A 548 -10.74 7.62 -17.85
CA ASP A 548 -10.03 8.16 -19.00
C ASP A 548 -8.54 7.85 -18.83
N ASP A 549 -7.88 7.53 -19.95
CA ASP A 549 -6.51 7.00 -20.07
C ASP A 549 -5.40 7.82 -19.36
N ASN A 550 -5.73 8.98 -18.79
CA ASN A 550 -4.82 9.94 -18.19
C ASN A 550 -4.87 10.01 -16.65
N GLY A 551 -5.65 9.18 -15.94
CA GLY A 551 -5.56 9.05 -14.47
C GLY A 551 -5.48 10.38 -13.70
N GLY A 552 -6.29 11.36 -14.11
CA GLY A 552 -6.26 12.70 -13.52
C GLY A 552 -6.79 12.69 -12.08
N ASP A 553 -6.03 13.30 -11.18
CA ASP A 553 -6.38 13.57 -9.77
C ASP A 553 -7.43 14.71 -9.70
N ASN A 554 -8.56 14.60 -10.41
CA ASN A 554 -9.59 15.62 -10.37
C ASN A 554 -10.45 15.45 -9.10
N ASP A 555 -9.99 16.04 -8.00
CA ASP A 555 -10.64 16.00 -6.69
C ASP A 555 -12.01 16.73 -6.63
N ASP A 556 -12.35 17.51 -7.65
CA ASP A 556 -13.57 18.35 -7.73
C ASP A 556 -14.65 17.82 -8.69
N VAL A 557 -14.51 16.59 -9.20
CA VAL A 557 -15.51 15.99 -10.11
C VAL A 557 -16.55 15.21 -9.30
N LEU A 558 -17.83 15.46 -9.59
CA LEU A 558 -18.95 14.64 -9.15
C LEU A 558 -18.58 13.16 -9.23
N LEU A 559 -18.79 12.39 -8.15
CA LEU A 559 -18.46 10.96 -8.14
C LEU A 559 -19.03 10.29 -9.40
N PRO A 560 -18.24 9.47 -10.12
CA PRO A 560 -18.69 8.75 -11.31
C PRO A 560 -20.01 8.01 -11.08
N SER A 561 -20.78 7.85 -12.14
CA SER A 561 -22.12 7.24 -12.05
C SER A 561 -22.09 5.74 -11.69
N SER A 562 -20.96 5.05 -11.90
CA SER A 562 -20.75 3.63 -11.62
C SER A 562 -19.29 3.33 -11.26
N TYR A 563 -19.08 2.53 -10.20
CA TYR A 563 -17.78 1.95 -9.85
C TYR A 563 -17.77 0.45 -10.13
N TYR A 564 -16.58 -0.11 -10.31
CA TYR A 564 -16.34 -1.55 -10.27
C TYR A 564 -15.03 -1.85 -9.53
N VAL A 565 -14.91 -3.10 -9.06
CA VAL A 565 -13.69 -3.60 -8.43
C VAL A 565 -12.86 -4.32 -9.48
N HIS A 566 -11.57 -4.01 -9.56
CA HIS A 566 -10.60 -4.80 -10.30
C HIS A 566 -9.70 -5.54 -9.32
N ASN A 567 -9.93 -6.85 -9.16
CA ASN A 567 -9.10 -7.69 -8.31
C ASN A 567 -7.83 -8.08 -9.07
N LEU A 568 -6.68 -7.60 -8.58
CA LEU A 568 -5.37 -7.88 -9.17
C LEU A 568 -4.85 -9.26 -8.74
N THR A 569 -5.45 -9.85 -7.70
CA THR A 569 -5.07 -11.15 -7.14
C THR A 569 -5.73 -12.28 -7.92
N LEU A 570 -4.92 -13.27 -8.28
CA LEU A 570 -5.31 -14.38 -9.15
C LEU A 570 -5.27 -15.73 -8.43
N CYS A 571 -5.34 -15.74 -7.10
CA CYS A 571 -5.33 -16.96 -6.29
C CYS A 571 -6.65 -17.75 -6.40
N PRO A 572 -6.63 -19.08 -6.20
CA PRO A 572 -7.85 -19.85 -5.97
C PRO A 572 -8.52 -19.39 -4.67
N ARG A 573 -9.85 -19.30 -4.68
CA ARG A 573 -10.65 -18.74 -3.57
C ARG A 573 -11.84 -19.62 -3.22
N THR A 574 -12.52 -20.26 -4.17
CA THR A 574 -13.58 -21.20 -3.78
C THR A 574 -13.00 -22.49 -3.22
N VAL A 575 -13.75 -23.17 -2.35
CA VAL A 575 -13.36 -24.49 -1.80
C VAL A 575 -12.98 -25.46 -2.94
N LYS A 576 -13.75 -25.47 -4.03
CA LYS A 576 -13.49 -26.31 -5.22
C LYS A 576 -12.17 -25.94 -5.89
N GLU A 577 -11.89 -24.65 -6.07
CA GLU A 577 -10.64 -24.18 -6.68
C GLU A 577 -9.43 -24.55 -5.83
N VAL A 578 -9.49 -24.33 -4.51
CA VAL A 578 -8.40 -24.62 -3.59
C VAL A 578 -8.09 -26.12 -3.58
N GLU A 579 -9.10 -26.97 -3.38
CA GLU A 579 -8.88 -28.43 -3.42
C GLU A 579 -8.37 -28.92 -4.78
N TYR A 580 -8.83 -28.32 -5.88
CA TYR A 580 -8.36 -28.66 -7.22
C TYR A 580 -6.88 -28.31 -7.40
N VAL A 581 -6.46 -27.11 -7.00
CA VAL A 581 -5.06 -26.68 -7.09
C VAL A 581 -4.16 -27.52 -6.19
N MET A 582 -4.56 -27.77 -4.94
CA MET A 582 -3.78 -28.61 -4.01
C MET A 582 -3.66 -30.06 -4.48
N ALA A 583 -4.64 -30.58 -5.23
CA ALA A 583 -4.55 -31.88 -5.90
C ALA A 583 -3.65 -31.88 -7.16
N GLY A 584 -2.95 -30.78 -7.46
CA GLY A 584 -2.08 -30.64 -8.63
C GLY A 584 -2.79 -30.11 -9.89
N GLY A 585 -4.04 -29.65 -9.77
CA GLY A 585 -4.82 -29.09 -10.86
C GLY A 585 -4.17 -27.86 -11.48
N LYS A 586 -4.31 -27.69 -12.80
CA LYS A 586 -3.74 -26.58 -13.57
C LYS A 586 -4.36 -25.24 -13.15
N TRP A 587 -3.52 -24.20 -13.06
CA TRP A 587 -3.89 -22.84 -12.69
C TRP A 587 -2.98 -21.86 -13.47
N PRO A 588 -3.50 -20.75 -14.00
CA PRO A 588 -4.90 -20.30 -13.96
C PRO A 588 -5.87 -21.27 -14.69
N PRO A 589 -7.18 -21.22 -14.37
CA PRO A 589 -8.19 -22.03 -15.04
C PRO A 589 -8.52 -21.46 -16.42
N ILE A 590 -9.18 -22.25 -17.26
CA ILE A 590 -9.67 -21.79 -18.59
C ILE A 590 -10.94 -20.94 -18.44
N ILE A 591 -11.74 -21.23 -17.40
CA ILE A 591 -13.00 -20.55 -17.08
C ILE A 591 -12.90 -20.09 -15.63
N ASP A 592 -13.33 -18.86 -15.35
CA ASP A 592 -13.51 -18.38 -13.99
C ASP A 592 -14.89 -18.83 -13.49
N ASP A 593 -14.91 -19.80 -12.58
CA ASP A 593 -16.13 -20.34 -11.96
C ASP A 593 -16.70 -19.39 -10.87
N ALA A 594 -16.00 -18.30 -10.53
CA ALA A 594 -16.38 -17.33 -9.50
C ALA A 594 -16.16 -15.87 -9.97
N PRO A 595 -16.83 -15.42 -11.05
CA PRO A 595 -16.66 -14.09 -11.61
C PRO A 595 -17.02 -12.96 -10.63
N GLU A 596 -17.81 -13.24 -9.60
CA GLU A 596 -18.13 -12.29 -8.52
C GLU A 596 -16.92 -11.88 -7.66
N LEU A 597 -15.78 -12.55 -7.81
CA LEU A 597 -14.50 -12.17 -7.18
C LEU A 597 -13.71 -11.14 -8.00
N CYS A 598 -14.24 -10.69 -9.14
CA CYS A 598 -13.72 -9.58 -9.94
C CYS A 598 -12.28 -9.78 -10.46
N ARG A 599 -11.84 -11.03 -10.66
CA ARG A 599 -10.49 -11.40 -11.14
C ARG A 599 -10.37 -11.29 -12.67
N LEU A 600 -10.53 -10.07 -13.20
CA LEU A 600 -10.72 -9.80 -14.63
C LEU A 600 -9.65 -10.40 -15.56
N LYS A 601 -8.42 -10.59 -15.07
CA LYS A 601 -7.30 -11.14 -15.84
C LYS A 601 -7.07 -12.64 -15.64
N LEU A 602 -7.84 -13.34 -14.80
CA LEU A 602 -7.56 -14.73 -14.42
C LEU A 602 -7.47 -15.68 -15.63
N THR A 603 -8.36 -15.55 -16.60
CA THR A 603 -8.43 -16.45 -17.77
C THR A 603 -7.71 -15.90 -19.00
N ASN A 604 -6.90 -14.84 -18.85
CA ASN A 604 -6.19 -14.23 -19.97
C ASN A 604 -5.14 -15.19 -20.55
N THR A 605 -5.24 -15.47 -21.85
CA THR A 605 -4.39 -16.45 -22.56
C THR A 605 -2.93 -16.03 -22.68
N ASN A 606 -2.61 -14.75 -22.48
CA ASN A 606 -1.24 -14.22 -22.46
C ASN A 606 -0.51 -14.47 -21.12
N ILE A 607 -1.17 -15.09 -20.15
CA ILE A 607 -0.53 -15.53 -18.91
C ILE A 607 0.17 -16.86 -19.18
N THR A 608 1.51 -16.83 -19.25
CA THR A 608 2.31 -18.04 -19.41
C THR A 608 2.07 -18.97 -18.21
N PRO A 609 1.67 -20.25 -18.45
CA PRO A 609 1.45 -21.19 -17.38
C PRO A 609 2.71 -21.41 -16.54
N LEU A 610 2.50 -21.56 -15.23
CA LEU A 610 3.52 -21.88 -14.22
C LEU A 610 4.47 -23.00 -14.71
N PRO A 611 5.78 -22.94 -14.44
CA PRO A 611 6.60 -24.14 -14.57
C PRO A 611 5.95 -25.24 -13.72
N SER A 612 5.76 -26.41 -14.35
CA SER A 612 5.24 -27.59 -13.64
C SER A 612 6.18 -27.89 -12.47
N PRO A 613 5.67 -28.31 -11.29
CA PRO A 613 6.57 -28.78 -10.25
C PRO A 613 7.44 -29.90 -10.82
N PRO A 614 8.70 -30.06 -10.34
CA PRO A 614 9.43 -31.29 -10.62
C PRO A 614 8.53 -32.46 -10.24
N SER A 615 8.34 -33.40 -11.18
CA SER A 615 7.46 -34.56 -11.02
C SER A 615 7.73 -35.23 -9.68
N LYS A 616 6.69 -35.33 -8.83
CA LYS A 616 6.71 -36.16 -7.61
C LYS A 616 6.99 -37.62 -7.96
#